data_AF-A0A7V2EW22-F1
#
_entry.id   AF-A0A7V2EW22-F1
#
_cell.length_a   1.000
_cell.length_b   1.000
_cell.length_c   1.000
_cell.angle_alpha   90.00
_cell.angle_beta   90.00
_cell.angle_gamma   90.00
#
_symmetry.space_group_name_H-M   'P 1'
#
loop_
_entity.id
_entity.type
_entity.pdbx_description
1 polymer ?
#
loop_
_entity_poly.entity_id
_entity_poly.type
_entity_poly.pdbx_seq_one_letter_code
_entity_poly.pdbx_strand_id
1 'polypeptide(L)'
;MLALRRGETASAQFYAVMATQLDPENVVALVLQGHLLRLSGLKKEALRKFEEAAALDPRLVGLLEKFAFLRSPTLHRVAARHPATDVAPAQTTAGAERWFLRSEARLAKQFRGLRLRSAWERIARGETDRAADDLQEITDVRDGVDPWLPLRALGQQAILAWQLGDAAQAERYHRSLEEVLAHWENPVTADNYRALWKQVHESGIPLVAVQYPIRRLEPLREMLASASDVVFVDNERAFKDALLGRPYSEIFVDLFAGDFGHMTPEGNRILAANVAEAILGLVPEARGEGAP
;
A
#
# COMPACT_ATOMS: atom_id res chain seq x y z
N MET A 1 5.26 15.28 -14.23
CA MET A 1 4.70 14.72 -12.98
C MET A 1 4.00 13.35 -13.15
N LEU A 2 3.43 12.97 -14.30
CA LEU A 2 2.82 11.63 -14.49
C LEU A 2 3.85 10.50 -14.66
N ALA A 3 4.97 10.79 -15.34
CA ALA A 3 6.08 9.87 -15.54
C ALA A 3 6.85 9.52 -14.25
N LEU A 4 7.09 10.51 -13.38
CA LEU A 4 7.70 10.32 -12.05
C LEU A 4 6.86 9.38 -11.15
N ARG A 5 5.53 9.34 -11.37
CA ARG A 5 4.59 8.45 -10.66
C ARG A 5 4.65 7.01 -11.09
N ARG A 6 5.22 6.73 -12.26
CA ARG A 6 5.33 5.38 -12.83
C ARG A 6 6.70 4.73 -12.56
N GLY A 7 7.60 5.42 -11.84
CA GLY A 7 9.00 4.98 -11.72
C GLY A 7 9.82 5.22 -12.99
N GLU A 8 9.24 5.86 -14.01
CA GLU A 8 9.92 6.24 -15.24
C GLU A 8 10.70 7.54 -15.00
N THR A 9 11.79 7.46 -14.24
CA THR A 9 12.70 8.60 -14.00
C THR A 9 13.19 9.21 -15.32
N ALA A 10 13.39 8.40 -16.36
CA ALA A 10 13.72 8.85 -17.72
C ALA A 10 12.63 9.71 -18.34
N SER A 11 11.36 9.27 -18.33
CA SER A 11 10.24 10.04 -18.85
C SER A 11 10.00 11.31 -18.03
N ALA A 12 10.20 11.25 -16.71
CA ALA A 12 10.04 12.40 -15.84
C ALA A 12 11.09 13.47 -16.10
N GLN A 13 12.32 13.02 -16.31
CA GLN A 13 13.45 13.85 -16.70
C GLN A 13 13.21 14.45 -18.07
N PHE A 14 12.75 13.65 -19.04
CA PHE A 14 12.39 14.12 -20.39
C PHE A 14 11.37 15.26 -20.35
N TYR A 15 10.23 15.08 -19.67
CA TYR A 15 9.20 16.12 -19.62
C TYR A 15 9.63 17.36 -18.83
N ALA A 16 10.39 17.17 -17.75
CA ALA A 16 10.91 18.30 -17.00
C ALA A 16 11.90 19.13 -17.83
N VAL A 17 12.75 18.48 -18.65
CA VAL A 17 13.68 19.14 -19.58
C VAL A 17 12.92 19.85 -20.69
N MET A 18 11.95 19.19 -21.34
CA MET A 18 11.15 19.79 -22.40
C MET A 18 10.37 21.02 -21.90
N ALA A 19 9.80 20.97 -20.70
CA ALA A 19 9.11 22.10 -20.10
C ALA A 19 10.03 23.32 -19.93
N THR A 20 11.28 23.10 -19.49
CA THR A 20 12.28 24.18 -19.38
C THR A 20 12.86 24.64 -20.72
N GLN A 21 12.74 23.85 -21.79
CA GLN A 21 13.13 24.28 -23.14
C GLN A 21 12.07 25.16 -23.78
N LEU A 22 10.79 24.89 -23.51
CA LEU A 22 9.67 25.70 -23.98
C LEU A 22 9.48 26.97 -23.13
N ASP A 23 9.70 26.86 -21.83
CA ASP A 23 9.62 27.95 -20.86
C ASP A 23 10.76 27.81 -19.83
N PRO A 24 11.91 28.51 -20.06
CA PRO A 24 13.05 28.46 -19.16
C PRO A 24 12.78 28.89 -17.72
N GLU A 25 11.70 29.65 -17.48
CA GLU A 25 11.35 30.19 -16.15
C GLU A 25 10.30 29.34 -15.42
N ASN A 26 9.99 28.14 -15.93
CA ASN A 26 9.01 27.25 -15.30
C ASN A 26 9.50 26.70 -13.95
N VAL A 27 9.15 27.42 -12.87
CA VAL A 27 9.58 27.13 -11.49
C VAL A 27 9.28 25.69 -11.06
N VAL A 28 8.12 25.15 -11.43
CA VAL A 28 7.71 23.78 -11.08
C VAL A 28 8.62 22.75 -11.77
N ALA A 29 8.96 22.97 -13.04
CA ALA A 29 9.86 22.07 -13.78
C ALA A 29 11.28 22.11 -13.20
N LEU A 30 11.78 23.28 -12.79
CA LEU A 30 13.08 23.43 -12.15
C LEU A 30 13.16 22.69 -10.81
N VAL A 31 12.15 22.84 -9.94
CA VAL A 31 12.06 22.08 -8.68
C VAL A 31 12.01 20.57 -8.95
N LEU A 32 11.26 20.14 -9.96
CA LEU A 32 11.14 18.72 -10.33
C LEU A 32 12.48 18.13 -10.81
N GLN A 33 13.22 18.87 -11.64
CA GLN A 33 14.58 18.49 -12.06
C GLN A 33 15.52 18.39 -10.86
N GLY A 34 15.46 19.34 -9.93
CA GLY A 34 16.25 19.31 -8.70
C GLY A 34 16.01 18.03 -7.88
N HIS A 35 14.75 17.62 -7.73
CA HIS A 35 14.41 16.36 -7.06
C HIS A 35 14.94 15.12 -7.78
N LEU A 36 14.82 15.05 -9.11
CA LEU A 36 15.31 13.93 -9.92
C LEU A 36 16.84 13.79 -9.84
N LEU A 37 17.56 14.91 -9.92
CA LEU A 37 19.02 14.95 -9.79
C LEU A 37 19.45 14.50 -8.39
N ARG A 38 18.74 14.93 -7.35
CA ARG A 38 18.98 14.50 -5.97
C ARG A 38 18.81 12.99 -5.79
N LEU A 39 17.72 12.43 -6.31
CA LEU A 39 17.45 10.99 -6.26
C LEU A 39 18.51 10.19 -7.03
N SER A 40 19.11 10.80 -8.05
CA SER A 40 20.20 10.22 -8.84
C SER A 40 21.60 10.42 -8.22
N GLY A 41 21.68 10.97 -7.00
CA GLY A 41 22.95 11.23 -6.31
C GLY A 41 23.71 12.48 -6.77
N LEU A 42 23.21 13.20 -7.77
CA LEU A 42 23.80 14.41 -8.34
C LEU A 42 23.42 15.65 -7.53
N LYS A 43 23.97 15.71 -6.30
CA LYS A 43 23.58 16.71 -5.29
C LYS A 43 23.92 18.16 -5.68
N LYS A 44 25.02 18.38 -6.42
CA LYS A 44 25.45 19.74 -6.84
C LYS A 44 24.54 20.30 -7.92
N GLU A 45 24.17 19.45 -8.87
CA GLU A 45 23.28 19.78 -9.99
C GLU A 45 21.85 19.98 -9.51
N ALA A 46 21.42 19.15 -8.54
CA ALA A 46 20.15 19.33 -7.86
C ALA A 46 20.08 20.70 -7.17
N LEU A 47 21.13 21.08 -6.44
CA LEU A 47 21.21 22.36 -5.76
C LEU A 47 21.06 23.53 -6.73
N ARG A 48 21.76 23.48 -7.88
CA ARG A 48 21.65 24.51 -8.91
C ARG A 48 20.23 24.68 -9.42
N LYS A 49 19.49 23.59 -9.61
CA LYS A 49 18.08 23.65 -10.06
C LYS A 49 17.15 24.23 -9.02
N PHE A 50 17.42 23.99 -7.74
CA PHE A 50 16.70 24.64 -6.66
C PHE A 50 17.05 26.13 -6.52
N GLU A 51 18.31 26.51 -6.77
CA GLU A 51 18.73 27.92 -6.83
C GLU A 51 18.07 28.67 -7.98
N GLU A 52 18.00 28.07 -9.18
CA GLU A 52 17.29 28.63 -10.34
C GLU A 52 15.80 28.84 -10.01
N ALA A 53 15.15 27.84 -9.40
CA ALA A 53 13.74 27.97 -8.97
C ALA A 53 13.55 29.06 -7.90
N ALA A 54 14.46 29.15 -6.94
CA ALA A 54 14.41 30.14 -5.85
C ALA A 54 14.69 31.57 -6.33
N ALA A 55 15.50 31.74 -7.38
CA ALA A 55 15.73 33.05 -7.99
C ALA A 55 14.46 33.60 -8.67
N LEU A 56 13.64 32.70 -9.22
CA LEU A 56 12.38 33.03 -9.88
C LEU A 56 11.21 33.16 -8.90
N ASP A 57 11.17 32.32 -7.85
CA ASP A 57 10.22 32.43 -6.75
C ASP A 57 10.92 32.31 -5.38
N PRO A 58 11.36 33.43 -4.78
CA PRO A 58 12.06 33.45 -3.50
C PRO A 58 11.26 32.89 -2.33
N ARG A 59 9.93 32.75 -2.45
CA ARG A 59 9.07 32.18 -1.39
C ARG A 59 9.30 30.69 -1.20
N LEU A 60 9.86 30.02 -2.22
CA LEU A 60 10.18 28.60 -2.15
C LEU A 60 11.43 28.31 -1.32
N VAL A 61 12.22 29.32 -0.96
CA VAL A 61 13.50 29.13 -0.26
C VAL A 61 13.34 28.37 1.05
N GLY A 62 12.41 28.77 1.92
CA GLY A 62 12.19 28.07 3.20
C GLY A 62 11.68 26.64 3.04
N LEU A 63 11.03 26.32 1.92
CA LEU A 63 10.64 24.96 1.58
C LEU A 63 11.83 24.14 1.06
N LEU A 64 12.65 24.75 0.20
CA LEU A 64 13.82 24.12 -0.40
C LEU A 64 14.94 23.88 0.64
N GLU A 65 15.02 24.71 1.69
CA GLU A 65 15.94 24.56 2.81
C GLU A 65 15.62 23.37 3.72
N LYS A 66 14.34 22.94 3.80
CA LYS A 66 13.94 21.73 4.55
C LYS A 66 14.58 20.46 4.01
N PHE A 67 15.08 20.48 2.77
CA PHE A 67 15.94 19.44 2.24
C PHE A 67 17.36 19.63 2.81
N ALA A 68 17.55 19.17 4.07
CA ALA A 68 18.66 19.39 5.01
C ALA A 68 20.12 19.17 4.52
N PHE A 69 20.33 18.88 3.24
CA PHE A 69 21.64 18.62 2.62
C PHE A 69 22.13 19.71 1.66
N LEU A 70 21.33 20.76 1.41
CA LEU A 70 21.65 21.80 0.45
C LEU A 70 22.21 23.05 1.15
N ARG A 71 23.44 22.97 1.68
CA ARG A 71 24.16 24.16 2.13
C ARG A 71 24.57 24.99 0.92
N SER A 72 23.70 25.89 0.49
CA SER A 72 24.00 26.91 -0.51
C SER A 72 24.13 28.29 0.12
N PRO A 73 25.32 28.92 0.04
CA PRO A 73 25.51 30.33 0.36
C PRO A 73 24.66 31.25 -0.53
N THR A 74 24.21 30.78 -1.68
CA THR A 74 23.35 31.54 -2.60
C THR A 74 21.90 31.49 -2.15
N LEU A 75 21.37 30.32 -1.79
CA LEU A 75 20.05 30.22 -1.16
C LEU A 75 20.01 30.99 0.16
N HIS A 76 21.06 30.90 0.99
CA HIS A 76 21.17 31.69 2.22
C HIS A 76 21.21 33.20 1.95
N ARG A 77 21.86 33.66 0.87
CA ARG A 77 21.87 35.08 0.50
C ARG A 77 20.53 35.55 -0.06
N VAL A 78 19.82 34.71 -0.82
CA VAL A 78 18.45 34.99 -1.28
C VAL A 78 17.51 35.04 -0.08
N ALA A 79 17.62 34.09 0.86
CA ALA A 79 16.92 34.08 2.14
C ALA A 79 17.23 35.31 3.00
N ALA A 80 18.47 35.78 3.00
CA ALA A 80 18.88 36.95 3.79
C ALA A 80 18.48 38.29 3.15
N ARG A 81 18.35 38.37 1.82
CA ARG A 81 17.91 39.56 1.07
C ARG A 81 16.40 39.68 0.94
N HIS A 82 15.74 38.53 0.95
CA HIS A 82 14.32 38.41 1.20
C HIS A 82 14.19 37.74 2.56
N PRO A 83 14.60 38.43 3.67
CA PRO A 83 14.28 37.94 5.00
C PRO A 83 12.80 37.63 4.98
N ALA A 84 12.36 36.60 5.70
CA ALA A 84 10.94 36.34 5.89
C ALA A 84 10.32 37.64 6.42
N THR A 85 9.91 38.50 5.50
CA THR A 85 9.21 39.72 5.79
C THR A 85 7.95 39.20 6.45
N ASP A 86 7.50 39.87 7.48
CA ASP A 86 6.10 39.85 7.92
C ASP A 86 5.16 40.36 6.81
N VAL A 87 5.43 40.03 5.55
CA VAL A 87 4.42 39.71 4.58
C VAL A 87 3.65 38.55 5.21
N ALA A 88 2.59 38.91 5.93
CA ALA A 88 1.44 38.05 6.12
C ALA A 88 1.31 37.23 4.82
N PRO A 89 1.53 35.91 4.92
CA PRO A 89 2.07 35.08 3.84
C PRO A 89 1.32 35.44 2.58
N ALA A 90 1.96 36.11 1.61
CA ALA A 90 1.33 36.97 0.60
C ALA A 90 0.04 36.36 0.08
N GLN A 91 -1.11 36.62 0.73
CA GLN A 91 -2.17 35.60 0.90
C GLN A 91 -1.82 34.35 0.11
N THR A 92 -0.92 33.50 0.61
CA THR A 92 -0.92 32.12 0.15
C THR A 92 -2.31 31.74 0.55
N THR A 93 -3.24 31.85 -0.40
CA THR A 93 -4.63 31.51 -0.15
C THR A 93 -4.49 30.18 0.56
N ALA A 94 -5.27 29.93 1.60
CA ALA A 94 -5.15 28.66 2.27
C ALA A 94 -5.27 27.48 1.26
N GLY A 95 -5.71 27.72 0.02
CA GLY A 95 -5.49 26.91 -1.18
C GLY A 95 -4.04 26.59 -1.60
N ALA A 96 -3.08 27.53 -1.67
CA ALA A 96 -1.70 27.30 -2.12
C ALA A 96 -0.87 26.47 -1.14
N GLU A 97 -0.90 26.79 0.16
CA GLU A 97 -0.25 26.00 1.21
C GLU A 97 -0.90 24.62 1.32
N ARG A 98 -2.24 24.53 1.32
CA ARG A 98 -2.93 23.24 1.25
C ARG A 98 -2.62 22.48 -0.04
N TRP A 99 -2.44 23.15 -1.17
CA TRP A 99 -2.06 22.51 -2.43
C TRP A 99 -0.64 21.96 -2.36
N PHE A 100 0.28 22.70 -1.75
CA PHE A 100 1.65 22.26 -1.53
C PHE A 100 1.71 21.04 -0.60
N LEU A 101 1.10 21.11 0.59
CA LEU A 101 1.02 19.99 1.54
C LEU A 101 0.31 18.76 0.94
N ARG A 102 -0.78 18.97 0.18
CA ARG A 102 -1.44 17.87 -0.57
C ARG A 102 -0.55 17.28 -1.65
N SER A 103 0.28 18.10 -2.30
CA SER A 103 1.20 17.65 -3.34
C SER A 103 2.35 16.84 -2.74
N GLU A 104 2.92 17.29 -1.61
CA GLU A 104 3.94 16.56 -0.86
C GLU A 104 3.40 15.23 -0.32
N ALA A 105 2.24 15.24 0.35
CA ALA A 105 1.57 14.02 0.82
C ALA A 105 1.26 13.06 -0.34
N ARG A 106 0.82 13.58 -1.50
CA ARG A 106 0.59 12.75 -2.68
C ARG A 106 1.87 12.13 -3.23
N LEU A 107 2.98 12.87 -3.25
CA LEU A 107 4.28 12.37 -3.69
C LEU A 107 4.81 11.31 -2.72
N ALA A 108 4.75 11.56 -1.41
CA ALA A 108 5.13 10.62 -0.37
C ALA A 108 4.35 9.29 -0.48
N LYS A 109 3.02 9.37 -0.64
CA LYS A 109 2.17 8.21 -0.92
C LYS A 109 2.59 7.46 -2.19
N GLN A 110 2.93 8.17 -3.26
CA GLN A 110 3.33 7.55 -4.54
C GLN A 110 4.69 6.84 -4.44
N PHE A 111 5.68 7.46 -3.79
CA PHE A 111 6.99 6.84 -3.57
C PHE A 111 6.90 5.61 -2.69
N ARG A 112 6.17 5.68 -1.58
CA ARG A 112 5.95 4.51 -0.71
C ARG A 112 5.16 3.41 -1.42
N GLY A 113 4.17 3.77 -2.23
CA GLY A 113 3.45 2.80 -3.06
C GLY A 113 4.33 2.14 -4.13
N LEU A 114 5.32 2.84 -4.69
CA LEU A 114 6.33 2.26 -5.58
C LEU A 114 7.28 1.33 -4.81
N ARG A 115 7.76 1.74 -3.65
CA ARG A 115 8.63 0.94 -2.79
C ARG A 115 7.93 -0.35 -2.35
N LEU A 116 6.66 -0.29 -1.98
CA LEU A 116 5.83 -1.45 -1.67
C LEU A 116 5.73 -2.44 -2.85
N ARG A 117 5.59 -1.92 -4.09
CA ARG A 117 5.59 -2.78 -5.29
C ARG A 117 6.96 -3.38 -5.57
N SER A 118 8.02 -2.60 -5.40
CA SER A 118 9.40 -3.07 -5.57
C SER A 118 9.76 -4.15 -4.54
N ALA A 119 9.32 -4.01 -3.28
CA ALA A 119 9.50 -5.03 -2.26
C ALA A 119 8.87 -6.36 -2.68
N TRP A 120 7.64 -6.33 -3.20
CA TRP A 120 7.00 -7.52 -3.77
C TRP A 120 7.82 -8.16 -4.91
N GLU A 121 8.30 -7.37 -5.88
CA GLU A 121 9.13 -7.90 -6.96
C GLU A 121 10.44 -8.52 -6.45
N ARG A 122 11.04 -7.92 -5.42
CA ARG A 122 12.25 -8.44 -4.76
C ARG A 122 11.97 -9.76 -4.05
N ILE A 123 10.86 -9.86 -3.31
CA ILE A 123 10.40 -11.10 -2.68
C ILE A 123 10.28 -12.21 -3.73
N ALA A 124 9.63 -11.92 -4.86
CA ALA A 124 9.47 -12.88 -5.96
C ALA A 124 10.80 -13.32 -6.58
N ARG A 125 11.85 -12.47 -6.54
CA ARG A 125 13.21 -12.77 -7.02
C ARG A 125 14.12 -13.39 -5.95
N GLY A 126 13.65 -13.53 -4.71
CA GLY A 126 14.47 -13.99 -3.59
C GLY A 126 15.46 -12.95 -3.05
N GLU A 127 15.31 -11.66 -3.38
CA GLU A 127 16.10 -10.55 -2.82
C GLU A 127 15.57 -10.17 -1.42
N THR A 128 15.59 -11.11 -0.49
CA THR A 128 14.87 -11.05 0.80
C THR A 128 15.32 -9.92 1.71
N ASP A 129 16.62 -9.66 1.83
CA ASP A 129 17.15 -8.63 2.74
C ASP A 129 16.71 -7.23 2.31
N ARG A 130 16.84 -6.94 1.01
CA ARG A 130 16.44 -5.65 0.44
C ARG A 130 14.92 -5.45 0.50
N ALA A 131 14.16 -6.53 0.33
CA ALA A 131 12.71 -6.47 0.50
C ALA A 131 12.34 -6.14 1.96
N ALA A 132 13.03 -6.77 2.93
CA ALA A 132 12.81 -6.49 4.35
C ALA A 132 13.10 -5.03 4.70
N ASP A 133 14.23 -4.48 4.22
CA ASP A 133 14.59 -3.07 4.41
C ASP A 133 13.54 -2.12 3.81
N ASP A 134 13.11 -2.39 2.56
CA ASP A 134 12.11 -1.59 1.87
C ASP A 134 10.75 -1.58 2.62
N LEU A 135 10.36 -2.71 3.21
CA LEU A 135 9.12 -2.85 3.97
C LEU A 135 9.21 -2.20 5.34
N GLN A 136 10.35 -2.34 6.04
CA GLN A 136 10.56 -1.74 7.35
C GLN A 136 10.50 -0.21 7.28
N GLU A 137 11.08 0.39 6.24
CA GLU A 137 11.00 1.85 6.03
C GLU A 137 9.54 2.32 5.85
N ILE A 138 8.67 1.49 5.26
CA ILE A 138 7.26 1.85 5.07
C ILE A 138 6.49 1.73 6.40
N THR A 139 6.78 0.72 7.22
CA THR A 139 6.08 0.49 8.49
C THR A 139 6.51 1.45 9.61
N ASP A 140 7.76 1.95 9.57
CA ASP A 140 8.29 2.89 10.56
C ASP A 140 7.71 4.31 10.44
N VAL A 141 7.16 4.67 9.27
CA VAL A 141 6.66 6.03 9.02
C VAL A 141 5.30 6.26 9.70
N ARG A 142 5.26 7.25 10.60
CA ARG A 142 4.05 7.68 11.32
C ARG A 142 3.61 9.08 10.91
N ASP A 143 3.33 9.28 9.63
CA ASP A 143 2.95 10.59 9.06
C ASP A 143 1.45 10.72 8.70
N GLY A 144 0.68 9.63 8.85
CA GLY A 144 -0.78 9.63 8.61
C GLY A 144 -1.21 9.86 7.15
N VAL A 145 -0.27 9.91 6.20
CA VAL A 145 -0.54 10.23 4.79
C VAL A 145 -1.33 9.13 4.09
N ASP A 146 -1.11 7.87 4.47
CA ASP A 146 -1.91 6.73 4.03
C ASP A 146 -1.83 5.59 5.05
N PRO A 147 -2.88 5.35 5.85
CA PRO A 147 -2.86 4.29 6.85
C PRO A 147 -2.82 2.89 6.22
N TRP A 148 -3.18 2.73 4.94
CA TRP A 148 -3.20 1.43 4.27
C TRP A 148 -1.82 0.96 3.81
N LEU A 149 -0.89 1.88 3.59
CA LEU A 149 0.46 1.53 3.11
C LEU A 149 1.25 0.72 4.15
N PRO A 150 1.35 1.15 5.42
CA PRO A 150 1.96 0.33 6.48
C PRO A 150 1.27 -1.03 6.66
N LEU A 151 -0.06 -1.09 6.56
CA LEU A 151 -0.81 -2.35 6.68
C LEU A 151 -0.45 -3.32 5.57
N ARG A 152 -0.40 -2.84 4.32
CA ARG A 152 0.03 -3.68 3.19
C ARG A 152 1.49 -4.10 3.35
N ALA A 153 2.36 -3.24 3.88
CA ALA A 153 3.75 -3.60 4.14
C ALA A 153 3.87 -4.70 5.21
N LEU A 154 3.10 -4.63 6.30
CA LEU A 154 3.00 -5.71 7.30
C LEU A 154 2.56 -7.03 6.66
N GLY A 155 1.58 -6.99 5.75
CA GLY A 155 1.16 -8.16 4.97
C GLY A 155 2.31 -8.78 4.16
N GLN A 156 3.11 -7.96 3.46
CA GLN A 156 4.27 -8.46 2.72
C GLN A 156 5.38 -8.98 3.65
N GLN A 157 5.56 -8.38 4.83
CA GLN A 157 6.51 -8.87 5.83
C GLN A 157 6.11 -10.25 6.36
N ALA A 158 4.80 -10.50 6.57
CA ALA A 158 4.29 -11.82 6.93
C ALA A 158 4.61 -12.86 5.84
N ILE A 159 4.37 -12.51 4.57
CA ILE A 159 4.70 -13.36 3.41
C ILE A 159 6.19 -13.69 3.36
N LEU A 160 7.04 -12.66 3.45
CA LEU A 160 8.48 -12.85 3.44
C LEU A 160 8.92 -13.80 4.56
N ALA A 161 8.38 -13.63 5.77
CA ALA A 161 8.67 -14.51 6.90
C ALA A 161 8.18 -15.95 6.68
N TRP A 162 6.97 -16.17 6.12
CA TRP A 162 6.50 -17.50 5.75
C TRP A 162 7.42 -18.17 4.72
N GLN A 163 7.86 -17.44 3.68
CA GLN A 163 8.76 -17.96 2.66
C GLN A 163 10.13 -18.34 3.23
N LEU A 164 10.62 -17.58 4.21
CA LEU A 164 11.85 -17.88 4.94
C LEU A 164 11.69 -19.01 5.98
N GLY A 165 10.48 -19.54 6.15
CA GLY A 165 10.18 -20.59 7.13
C GLY A 165 10.03 -20.09 8.58
N ASP A 166 10.02 -18.78 8.79
CA ASP A 166 9.84 -18.17 10.12
C ASP A 166 8.35 -17.94 10.42
N ALA A 167 7.65 -19.02 10.75
CA ALA A 167 6.24 -18.98 11.09
C ALA A 167 5.93 -18.05 12.28
N ALA A 168 6.85 -17.95 13.24
CA ALA A 168 6.65 -17.14 14.44
C ALA A 168 6.66 -15.64 14.10
N GLN A 169 7.62 -15.20 13.28
CA GLN A 169 7.70 -13.81 12.84
C GLN A 169 6.57 -13.46 11.87
N ALA A 170 6.19 -14.40 10.98
CA ALA A 170 5.07 -14.22 10.08
C ALA A 170 3.76 -13.97 10.84
N GLU A 171 3.49 -14.77 11.87
CA GLU A 171 2.29 -14.63 12.69
C GLU A 171 2.28 -13.31 13.48
N ARG A 172 3.44 -12.79 13.89
CA ARG A 172 3.51 -11.46 14.53
C ARG A 172 3.08 -10.35 13.57
N TYR A 173 3.62 -10.34 12.36
CA TYR A 173 3.24 -9.34 11.36
C TYR A 173 1.77 -9.45 10.97
N HIS A 174 1.29 -10.67 10.76
CA HIS A 174 -0.11 -10.95 10.46
C HIS A 174 -1.04 -10.46 11.58
N ARG A 175 -0.71 -10.74 12.85
CA ARG A 175 -1.49 -10.27 13.99
C ARG A 175 -1.55 -8.74 14.05
N SER A 176 -0.43 -8.05 13.86
CA SER A 176 -0.42 -6.58 13.84
C SER A 176 -1.28 -6.00 12.73
N LEU A 177 -1.35 -6.66 11.56
CA LEU A 177 -2.27 -6.30 10.49
C LEU A 177 -3.74 -6.52 10.91
N GLU A 178 -4.05 -7.72 11.41
CA GLU A 178 -5.41 -8.10 11.80
C GLU A 178 -5.96 -7.29 12.97
N GLU A 179 -5.12 -6.86 13.92
CA GLU A 179 -5.54 -5.95 15.00
C GLU A 179 -6.11 -4.64 14.44
N VAL A 180 -5.54 -4.11 13.37
CA VAL A 180 -6.05 -2.88 12.74
C VAL A 180 -7.30 -3.17 11.91
N LEU A 181 -7.32 -4.30 11.21
CA LEU A 181 -8.44 -4.68 10.35
C LEU A 181 -9.67 -5.15 11.13
N ALA A 182 -9.51 -5.74 12.30
CA ALA A 182 -10.61 -6.15 13.18
C ALA A 182 -11.48 -4.96 13.62
N HIS A 183 -10.87 -3.77 13.73
CA HIS A 183 -11.61 -2.54 14.03
C HIS A 183 -12.20 -1.87 12.77
N TRP A 184 -11.92 -2.41 11.59
CA TRP A 184 -12.41 -1.91 10.32
C TRP A 184 -13.49 -2.83 9.75
N GLU A 185 -14.74 -2.58 10.11
CA GLU A 185 -15.89 -3.18 9.43
C GLU A 185 -16.14 -2.42 8.12
N ASN A 186 -16.25 -3.15 7.00
CA ASN A 186 -16.78 -2.57 5.77
C ASN A 186 -18.31 -2.75 5.76
N PRO A 187 -19.10 -1.70 6.06
CA PRO A 187 -20.54 -1.82 6.23
C PRO A 187 -21.23 -2.32 4.95
N VAL A 188 -20.72 -1.94 3.77
CA VAL A 188 -21.24 -2.41 2.49
C VAL A 188 -21.08 -3.93 2.35
N THR A 189 -19.95 -4.47 2.80
CA THR A 189 -19.70 -5.91 2.74
C THR A 189 -20.62 -6.65 3.72
N ALA A 190 -20.75 -6.13 4.93
CA ALA A 190 -21.64 -6.70 5.94
C ALA A 190 -23.12 -6.71 5.46
N ASP A 191 -23.58 -5.59 4.88
CA ASP A 191 -24.94 -5.47 4.35
C ASP A 191 -25.18 -6.41 3.18
N ASN A 192 -24.20 -6.59 2.29
CA ASN A 192 -24.30 -7.56 1.19
C ASN A 192 -24.42 -8.99 1.71
N TYR A 193 -23.62 -9.37 2.72
CA TYR A 193 -23.70 -10.70 3.34
C TYR A 193 -25.05 -10.94 4.01
N ARG A 194 -25.56 -9.95 4.76
CA ARG A 194 -26.88 -10.02 5.42
C ARG A 194 -28.01 -10.11 4.40
N ALA A 195 -27.91 -9.36 3.29
CA ALA A 195 -28.88 -9.42 2.21
C ALA A 195 -28.89 -10.78 1.51
N LEU A 196 -27.70 -11.33 1.22
CA LEU A 196 -27.55 -12.66 0.65
C LEU A 196 -28.15 -13.74 1.57
N TRP A 197 -27.78 -13.70 2.86
CA TRP A 197 -28.34 -14.60 3.88
C TRP A 197 -29.87 -14.55 3.88
N LYS A 198 -30.46 -13.35 3.93
CA LYS A 198 -31.92 -13.19 3.95
C LYS A 198 -32.59 -13.87 2.76
N GLN A 199 -32.07 -13.65 1.55
CA GLN A 199 -32.64 -14.23 0.32
C GLN A 199 -32.60 -15.76 0.30
N VAL A 200 -31.48 -16.35 0.73
CA VAL A 200 -31.34 -17.82 0.73
C VAL A 200 -32.10 -18.46 1.90
N HIS A 201 -32.11 -17.81 3.06
CA HIS A 201 -32.80 -18.27 4.26
C HIS A 201 -34.33 -18.29 4.07
N GLU A 202 -34.91 -17.27 3.43
CA GLU A 202 -36.34 -17.25 3.05
C GLU A 202 -36.72 -18.41 2.11
N SER A 203 -35.74 -18.97 1.39
CA SER A 203 -35.90 -20.12 0.51
C SER A 203 -35.55 -21.46 1.18
N GLY A 204 -35.23 -21.47 2.48
CA GLY A 204 -34.80 -22.67 3.22
C GLY A 204 -33.42 -23.20 2.81
N ILE A 205 -32.59 -22.37 2.17
CA ILE A 205 -31.25 -22.74 1.70
C ILE A 205 -30.21 -22.21 2.70
N PRO A 206 -29.36 -23.06 3.30
CA PRO A 206 -28.29 -22.62 4.18
C PRO A 206 -27.23 -21.81 3.41
N LEU A 207 -26.74 -20.74 4.03
CA LEU A 207 -25.69 -19.91 3.44
C LEU A 207 -24.31 -20.51 3.74
N VAL A 208 -23.51 -20.78 2.71
CA VAL A 208 -22.08 -21.07 2.88
C VAL A 208 -21.28 -19.77 2.72
N ALA A 209 -20.80 -19.21 3.83
CA ALA A 209 -20.02 -17.99 3.88
C ALA A 209 -18.52 -18.32 3.94
N VAL A 210 -17.76 -17.87 2.93
CA VAL A 210 -16.36 -18.26 2.73
C VAL A 210 -15.44 -17.09 3.06
N GLN A 211 -14.52 -17.29 4.00
CA GLN A 211 -13.53 -16.26 4.33
C GLN A 211 -12.40 -16.23 3.29
N TYR A 212 -11.87 -15.04 3.03
CA TYR A 212 -10.69 -14.86 2.18
C TYR A 212 -9.47 -15.64 2.72
N PRO A 213 -8.54 -16.05 1.84
CA PRO A 213 -7.31 -16.71 2.24
C PRO A 213 -6.55 -15.93 3.33
N ILE A 214 -5.99 -16.65 4.30
CA ILE A 214 -5.08 -16.10 5.34
C ILE A 214 -5.81 -15.19 6.36
N ARG A 215 -7.04 -14.74 6.09
CA ARG A 215 -7.80 -13.85 6.98
C ARG A 215 -8.51 -14.63 8.09
N ARG A 216 -8.57 -14.00 9.26
CA ARG A 216 -9.28 -14.54 10.42
C ARG A 216 -10.76 -14.73 10.14
N LEU A 217 -11.35 -15.78 10.71
CA LEU A 217 -12.76 -16.07 10.51
C LEU A 217 -13.68 -15.13 11.33
N GLU A 218 -13.21 -14.62 12.46
CA GLU A 218 -14.06 -13.86 13.40
C GLU A 218 -14.78 -12.66 12.77
N PRO A 219 -14.13 -11.78 11.97
CA PRO A 219 -14.83 -10.65 11.36
C PRO A 219 -16.01 -11.06 10.48
N LEU A 220 -15.90 -12.17 9.75
CA LEU A 220 -17.01 -12.68 8.92
C LEU A 220 -18.16 -13.21 9.80
N ARG A 221 -17.84 -13.84 10.93
CA ARG A 221 -18.86 -14.28 11.91
C ARG A 221 -19.58 -13.09 12.54
N GLU A 222 -18.87 -12.02 12.86
CA GLU A 222 -19.45 -10.81 13.43
C GLU A 222 -20.42 -10.13 12.45
N MET A 223 -20.08 -10.03 11.17
CA MET A 223 -20.99 -9.49 10.14
C MET A 223 -22.32 -10.25 10.06
N LEU A 224 -22.29 -11.56 10.34
CA LEU A 224 -23.42 -12.49 10.28
C LEU A 224 -23.88 -12.96 11.67
N ALA A 225 -23.56 -12.23 12.75
CA ALA A 225 -23.81 -12.70 14.12
C ALA A 225 -25.29 -12.98 14.44
N SER A 226 -26.21 -12.29 13.75
CA SER A 226 -27.67 -12.49 13.90
C SER A 226 -28.26 -13.51 12.92
N ALA A 227 -27.46 -14.09 12.04
CA ALA A 227 -27.90 -15.03 11.01
C ALA A 227 -27.87 -16.48 11.53
N SER A 228 -28.95 -17.23 11.34
CA SER A 228 -28.99 -18.68 11.57
C SER A 228 -28.62 -19.44 10.29
N ASP A 229 -28.30 -20.73 10.43
CA ASP A 229 -28.12 -21.64 9.29
C ASP A 229 -27.03 -21.19 8.30
N VAL A 230 -25.98 -20.56 8.84
CA VAL A 230 -24.77 -20.19 8.11
C VAL A 230 -23.67 -21.20 8.38
N VAL A 231 -23.12 -21.78 7.31
CA VAL A 231 -21.87 -22.55 7.36
C VAL A 231 -20.71 -21.63 7.02
N PHE A 232 -19.76 -21.54 7.94
CA PHE A 232 -18.57 -20.71 7.76
C PHE A 232 -17.40 -21.57 7.27
N VAL A 233 -16.74 -21.13 6.20
CA VAL A 233 -15.53 -21.78 5.66
C VAL A 233 -14.31 -20.96 6.04
N ASP A 234 -13.46 -21.56 6.86
CA ASP A 234 -12.17 -21.01 7.28
C ASP A 234 -11.08 -21.37 6.27
N ASN A 235 -10.31 -20.38 5.83
CA ASN A 235 -9.18 -20.54 4.92
C ASN A 235 -7.87 -20.03 5.53
N GLU A 236 -7.85 -19.58 6.78
CA GLU A 236 -6.67 -18.96 7.38
C GLU A 236 -5.52 -19.97 7.45
N ARG A 237 -5.72 -21.04 8.23
CA ARG A 237 -4.66 -22.01 8.52
C ARG A 237 -4.21 -22.75 7.27
N ALA A 238 -5.14 -23.23 6.46
CA ALA A 238 -4.82 -24.00 5.25
C ALA A 238 -3.91 -23.21 4.30
N PHE A 239 -4.15 -21.90 4.12
CA PHE A 239 -3.30 -21.07 3.28
C PHE A 239 -1.99 -20.67 3.94
N LYS A 240 -1.97 -20.39 5.26
CA LYS A 240 -0.71 -20.15 5.99
C LYS A 240 0.22 -21.36 5.92
N ASP A 241 -0.32 -22.56 6.13
CA ASP A 241 0.43 -23.81 6.03
C ASP A 241 0.92 -24.04 4.58
N ALA A 242 0.10 -23.71 3.57
CA ALA A 242 0.49 -23.83 2.17
C ALA A 242 1.58 -22.83 1.73
N LEU A 243 1.74 -21.70 2.43
CA LEU A 243 2.77 -20.70 2.15
C LEU A 243 4.09 -20.96 2.90
N LEU A 244 4.06 -21.76 3.97
CA LEU A 244 5.24 -21.97 4.81
C LEU A 244 6.37 -22.66 4.04
N GLY A 245 7.50 -21.97 3.89
CA GLY A 245 8.68 -22.46 3.17
C GLY A 245 8.48 -22.61 1.66
N ARG A 246 7.40 -22.05 1.09
CA ARG A 246 7.08 -22.15 -0.34
C ARG A 246 7.00 -20.77 -0.98
N PRO A 247 7.40 -20.61 -2.26
CA PRO A 247 7.22 -19.35 -2.97
C PRO A 247 5.76 -18.91 -2.98
N TYR A 248 5.50 -17.65 -2.62
CA TYR A 248 4.15 -17.08 -2.63
C TYR A 248 3.47 -17.22 -4.01
N SER A 249 4.26 -17.12 -5.08
CA SER A 249 3.83 -17.24 -6.46
C SER A 249 3.32 -18.64 -6.85
N GLU A 250 3.51 -19.67 -6.02
CA GLU A 250 2.88 -20.97 -6.24
C GLU A 250 1.38 -20.96 -5.88
N ILE A 251 0.97 -20.13 -4.93
CA ILE A 251 -0.40 -20.08 -4.40
C ILE A 251 -1.18 -18.89 -4.96
N PHE A 252 -0.51 -17.75 -5.18
CA PHE A 252 -1.13 -16.52 -5.65
C PHE A 252 -0.42 -15.92 -6.87
N VAL A 253 -1.16 -15.26 -7.76
CA VAL A 253 -0.61 -14.60 -8.96
C VAL A 253 -0.24 -13.14 -8.71
N ASP A 254 -0.82 -12.52 -7.68
CA ASP A 254 -0.56 -11.13 -7.31
C ASP A 254 -0.69 -10.92 -5.79
N LEU A 255 -0.49 -9.67 -5.35
CA LEU A 255 -0.58 -9.27 -3.95
C LEU A 255 -1.61 -8.14 -3.77
N PHE A 256 -2.80 -8.33 -4.37
CA PHE A 256 -3.85 -7.30 -4.43
C PHE A 256 -4.20 -6.69 -3.06
N ALA A 257 -4.36 -7.52 -2.03
CA ALA A 257 -4.77 -7.09 -0.69
C ALA A 257 -3.60 -6.67 0.20
N GLY A 258 -2.36 -6.98 -0.20
CA GLY A 258 -1.15 -6.73 0.59
C GLY A 258 -0.66 -7.95 1.37
N ASP A 259 -1.53 -8.93 1.61
CA ASP A 259 -1.26 -10.19 2.31
C ASP A 259 -1.83 -11.43 1.58
N PHE A 260 -2.89 -11.25 0.78
CA PHE A 260 -3.38 -12.22 -0.20
C PHE A 260 -3.63 -11.58 -1.57
N GLY A 261 -3.89 -12.40 -2.58
CA GLY A 261 -4.20 -11.96 -3.93
C GLY A 261 -5.08 -12.94 -4.70
N HIS A 262 -5.11 -12.78 -6.01
CA HIS A 262 -5.77 -13.74 -6.90
C HIS A 262 -4.99 -15.07 -6.87
N MET A 263 -5.70 -16.19 -6.93
CA MET A 263 -5.08 -17.51 -6.76
C MET A 263 -4.60 -18.12 -8.08
N THR A 264 -3.52 -18.89 -7.99
CA THR A 264 -3.09 -19.83 -9.04
C THR A 264 -4.07 -21.02 -9.11
N PRO A 265 -3.92 -21.95 -10.08
CA PRO A 265 -4.67 -23.21 -10.05
C PRO A 265 -4.50 -24.00 -8.75
N GLU A 266 -3.32 -23.93 -8.12
CA GLU A 266 -3.06 -24.59 -6.83
C GLU A 266 -3.81 -23.90 -5.68
N GLY A 267 -3.73 -22.57 -5.58
CA GLY A 267 -4.50 -21.84 -4.57
C GLY A 267 -6.01 -22.05 -4.73
N ASN A 268 -6.52 -22.04 -5.96
CA ASN A 268 -7.93 -22.33 -6.25
C ASN A 268 -8.32 -23.75 -5.83
N ARG A 269 -7.41 -24.73 -5.95
CA ARG A 269 -7.65 -26.11 -5.50
C ARG A 269 -7.82 -26.18 -3.98
N ILE A 270 -6.97 -25.47 -3.21
CA ILE A 270 -7.08 -25.40 -1.75
C ILE A 270 -8.43 -24.78 -1.36
N LEU A 271 -8.80 -23.63 -1.93
CA LEU A 271 -10.08 -22.98 -1.65
C LEU A 271 -11.26 -23.89 -2.02
N ALA A 272 -11.24 -24.49 -3.21
CA ALA A 272 -12.32 -25.34 -3.68
C ALA A 272 -12.49 -26.59 -2.80
N ALA A 273 -11.40 -27.18 -2.31
CA ALA A 273 -11.44 -28.31 -1.39
C ALA A 273 -12.14 -27.93 -0.07
N ASN A 274 -11.75 -26.80 0.55
CA ASN A 274 -12.34 -26.33 1.80
C ASN A 274 -13.85 -26.02 1.65
N VAL A 275 -14.23 -25.40 0.53
CA VAL A 275 -15.63 -25.09 0.22
C VAL A 275 -16.42 -26.37 -0.06
N ALA A 276 -15.85 -27.31 -0.82
CA ALA A 276 -16.49 -28.58 -1.12
C ALA A 276 -16.73 -29.41 0.15
N GLU A 277 -15.76 -29.46 1.06
CA GLU A 277 -15.91 -30.13 2.36
C GLU A 277 -17.10 -29.56 3.15
N ALA A 278 -17.22 -28.22 3.20
CA ALA A 278 -18.33 -27.56 3.87
C ALA A 278 -19.69 -27.86 3.22
N ILE A 279 -19.76 -27.88 1.88
CA ILE A 279 -20.99 -28.18 1.14
C ILE A 279 -21.37 -29.66 1.29
N LEU A 280 -20.41 -30.58 1.15
CA LEU A 280 -20.65 -32.02 1.34
C LEU A 280 -21.12 -32.32 2.76
N GLY A 281 -20.62 -31.56 3.74
CA GLY A 281 -21.13 -31.58 5.10
C GLY A 281 -22.62 -31.25 5.21
N LEU A 282 -23.24 -30.55 4.26
CA LEU A 282 -24.67 -30.24 4.28
C LEU A 282 -25.55 -31.28 3.58
N VAL A 283 -24.97 -32.18 2.79
CA VAL A 283 -25.71 -33.16 1.99
C VAL A 283 -25.82 -34.49 2.78
N PRO A 284 -27.02 -34.91 3.20
CA PRO A 284 -27.20 -36.11 4.02
C PRO A 284 -26.64 -37.39 3.36
N GLU A 285 -26.78 -37.53 2.04
CA GLU A 285 -26.28 -38.69 1.30
C GLU A 285 -24.75 -38.82 1.35
N ALA A 286 -24.03 -37.71 1.51
CA ALA A 286 -22.58 -37.69 1.62
C ALA A 286 -22.06 -38.07 3.03
N ARG A 287 -22.92 -38.03 4.06
CA ARG A 287 -22.58 -38.43 5.44
C ARG A 287 -22.76 -39.92 5.72
N GLY A 288 -23.25 -40.69 4.74
CA GLY A 288 -23.64 -42.10 4.95
C GLY A 288 -24.90 -42.25 5.81
N GLU A 289 -25.59 -41.14 6.11
CA GLU A 289 -26.86 -41.12 6.83
C GLU A 289 -28.01 -41.23 5.82
N GLY A 290 -28.07 -42.37 5.13
CA GLY A 290 -29.26 -42.78 4.40
C GLY A 290 -30.36 -43.17 5.40
N ALA A 291 -31.55 -42.62 5.20
CA ALA A 291 -32.77 -42.91 5.96
C ALA A 291 -33.10 -44.43 6.03
N PRO A 292 -33.82 -44.90 7.08
CA PRO A 292 -34.19 -46.31 7.30
C PRO A 292 -35.05 -46.93 6.20
#